data_AF-A0A369IDG6-F1
#
_entry.id   AF-A0A369IDG6-F1
#
_cell.length_a   1.000
_cell.length_b   1.000
_cell.length_c   1.000
_cell.angle_alpha   90.00
_cell.angle_beta   90.00
_cell.angle_gamma   90.00
#
_symmetry.space_group_name_H-M   'P 1'
#
loop_
_entity.id
_entity.type
_entity.pdbx_description
1 polymer ?
#
loop_
_entity_poly.entity_id
_entity_poly.type
_entity_poly.pdbx_seq_one_letter_code
_entity_poly.pdbx_strand_id
1 'polypeptide(L)'
;MLIAVCQTYCVGQKKQQKLSKNKMVDYYQARTIALEKMATFSPAKDIVLWEEKTITKPYGWIFIFTTEKYIETRNPNDTRPGTPAIIVEYQTGLATETPSSVPLETFLREFEKKFQPKY
;
A
#
# COMPACT_ATOMS: atom_id res chain seq x y z
N MET A 1 -33.98 15.23 36.00
CA MET A 1 -32.70 14.57 36.33
C MET A 1 -32.65 13.26 35.54
N LEU A 2 -31.78 13.15 34.52
CA LEU A 2 -30.47 12.46 34.56
C LEU A 2 -30.67 10.95 34.78
N ILE A 3 -30.25 9.95 33.98
CA ILE A 3 -29.20 9.72 32.94
C ILE A 3 -29.63 8.41 32.24
N ALA A 4 -29.82 8.31 30.92
CA ALA A 4 -28.84 7.98 29.87
C ALA A 4 -28.10 6.61 29.97
N VAL A 5 -28.38 5.77 28.96
CA VAL A 5 -27.46 4.99 28.09
C VAL A 5 -26.57 3.90 28.70
N CYS A 6 -26.70 2.66 28.22
CA CYS A 6 -25.57 1.88 27.67
C CYS A 6 -26.00 0.53 27.08
N GLN A 7 -26.55 0.53 25.87
CA GLN A 7 -26.37 -0.63 24.98
C GLN A 7 -25.07 -0.39 24.21
N THR A 8 -23.94 -0.66 24.86
CA THR A 8 -22.68 -0.92 24.16
C THR A 8 -22.86 -2.20 23.39
N TYR A 9 -22.87 -2.12 22.06
CA TYR A 9 -22.10 -2.98 21.16
C TYR A 9 -22.25 -2.35 19.78
N CYS A 10 -21.48 -1.30 19.55
CA CYS A 10 -21.31 -0.68 18.25
C CYS A 10 -20.78 -1.74 17.28
N VAL A 11 -21.68 -2.20 16.41
CA VAL A 11 -21.40 -2.94 15.19
C VAL A 11 -20.25 -2.26 14.46
N GLY A 12 -19.17 -3.01 14.22
CA GLY A 12 -17.99 -2.59 13.47
C GLY A 12 -18.37 -2.05 12.10
N GLN A 13 -18.47 -0.73 12.01
CA GLN A 13 -18.66 0.00 10.78
C GLN A 13 -17.30 0.10 10.08
N LYS A 14 -17.18 -0.72 9.03
CA LYS A 14 -16.15 -0.69 7.99
C LYS A 14 -15.77 0.75 7.65
N LYS A 15 -14.61 1.21 8.11
CA LYS A 15 -14.02 2.47 7.69
C LYS A 15 -13.28 2.27 6.35
N GLN A 16 -13.99 1.82 5.33
CA GLN A 16 -13.59 2.18 3.96
C GLN A 16 -13.99 3.64 3.82
N GLN A 17 -13.04 4.53 4.10
CA GLN A 17 -13.22 5.94 3.86
C GLN A 17 -13.41 6.09 2.35
N LYS A 18 -14.69 6.22 1.97
CA LYS A 18 -15.15 6.50 0.61
C LYS A 18 -14.45 7.79 0.18
N LEU A 19 -13.32 7.65 -0.49
CA LEU A 19 -12.62 8.77 -1.11
C LEU A 19 -13.65 9.48 -1.98
N SER A 20 -13.87 10.77 -1.76
CA SER A 20 -14.88 11.51 -2.51
C SER A 20 -14.55 11.39 -4.00
N LYS A 21 -15.56 11.14 -4.81
CA LYS A 21 -15.47 10.73 -6.23
C LYS A 21 -14.61 11.64 -7.15
N ASN A 22 -14.08 12.76 -6.65
CA ASN A 22 -13.32 13.77 -7.41
C ASN A 22 -11.98 14.21 -6.76
N LYS A 23 -11.52 13.63 -5.64
CA LYS A 23 -10.23 14.02 -5.07
C LYS A 23 -9.16 12.99 -5.40
N MET A 24 -8.23 13.36 -6.28
CA MET A 24 -7.00 12.60 -6.50
C MET A 24 -6.23 12.45 -5.18
N VAL A 25 -5.65 11.29 -4.98
CA VAL A 25 -4.81 10.91 -3.86
C VAL A 25 -3.47 11.60 -4.03
N ASP A 26 -3.08 12.40 -3.04
CA ASP A 26 -1.73 12.93 -2.96
C ASP A 26 -0.72 11.87 -2.48
N TYR A 27 0.57 12.17 -2.55
CA TYR A 27 1.62 11.24 -2.15
C TYR A 27 1.47 10.75 -0.70
N TYR A 28 1.11 11.63 0.23
CA TYR A 28 1.00 11.27 1.65
C TYR A 28 -0.17 10.32 1.89
N GLN A 29 -1.30 10.57 1.22
CA GLN A 29 -2.45 9.68 1.23
C GLN A 29 -2.11 8.34 0.58
N ALA A 30 -1.42 8.33 -0.57
CA ALA A 30 -1.00 7.11 -1.26
C ALA A 30 -0.04 6.27 -0.39
N ARG A 31 0.90 6.95 0.27
CA ARG A 31 1.84 6.33 1.22
C ARG A 31 1.11 5.69 2.38
N THR A 32 0.12 6.39 2.96
CA THR A 32 -0.70 5.86 4.05
C THR A 32 -1.47 4.62 3.60
N ILE A 33 -2.11 4.68 2.42
CA ILE A 33 -2.81 3.53 1.82
C ILE A 33 -1.86 2.34 1.64
N ALA A 34 -0.64 2.56 1.16
CA ALA A 34 0.34 1.50 0.96
C ALA A 34 0.79 0.85 2.28
N LEU A 35 1.02 1.65 3.32
CA LEU A 35 1.36 1.16 4.65
C LEU A 35 0.21 0.33 5.26
N GLU A 36 -1.01 0.83 5.18
CA GLU A 36 -2.20 0.10 5.64
C GLU A 36 -2.38 -1.21 4.88
N LYS A 37 -2.17 -1.19 3.55
CA LYS A 37 -2.24 -2.38 2.71
C LYS A 37 -1.15 -3.39 3.09
N MET A 38 0.10 -2.96 3.31
CA MET A 38 1.19 -3.85 3.74
C MET A 38 0.90 -4.50 5.09
N ALA A 39 0.34 -3.74 6.03
CA ALA A 39 -0.04 -4.26 7.36
C ALA A 39 -1.07 -5.41 7.31
N THR A 40 -1.81 -5.57 6.19
CA THR A 40 -2.71 -6.72 6.00
C THR A 40 -2.00 -8.03 5.67
N PHE A 41 -0.77 -7.97 5.14
CA PHE A 41 -0.01 -9.15 4.69
C PHE A 41 0.98 -9.65 5.73
N SER A 42 1.64 -8.72 6.42
CA SER A 42 2.69 -9.05 7.36
C SER A 42 2.51 -8.26 8.64
N PRO A 43 2.17 -8.93 9.77
CA PRO A 43 2.31 -8.31 11.08
C PRO A 43 3.79 -8.24 11.52
N ALA A 44 4.73 -8.73 10.68
CA ALA A 44 6.14 -8.74 11.01
C ALA A 44 6.68 -7.31 11.04
N LYS A 45 7.20 -6.93 12.21
CA LYS A 45 7.65 -5.57 12.53
C LYS A 45 8.91 -5.15 11.78
N ASP A 46 9.59 -6.09 11.13
CA ASP A 46 10.84 -5.88 10.41
C ASP A 46 10.65 -5.36 8.98
N ILE A 47 9.44 -5.46 8.40
CA ILE A 47 9.15 -4.93 7.07
C ILE A 47 8.84 -3.44 7.16
N VAL A 48 9.62 -2.63 6.45
CA VAL A 48 9.49 -1.18 6.37
C VAL A 48 9.40 -0.69 4.94
N LEU A 49 8.81 0.50 4.76
CA LEU A 49 8.80 1.20 3.49
C LEU A 49 10.20 1.74 3.19
N TRP A 50 10.78 1.35 2.06
CA TRP A 50 12.02 1.91 1.56
C TRP A 50 11.74 3.14 0.71
N GLU A 51 11.60 4.28 1.39
CA GLU A 51 11.16 5.57 0.81
C GLU A 51 11.93 5.94 -0.48
N GLU A 52 13.27 5.86 -0.44
CA GLU A 52 14.15 6.20 -1.56
C GLU A 52 13.98 5.32 -2.81
N LYS A 53 13.34 4.15 -2.67
CA LYS A 53 13.05 3.24 -3.78
C LYS A 53 11.62 3.33 -4.26
N THR A 54 10.82 4.23 -3.71
CA THR A 54 9.48 4.51 -4.25
C THR A 54 9.58 4.97 -5.69
N ILE A 55 8.81 4.32 -6.59
CA ILE A 55 8.82 4.65 -8.02
C ILE A 55 7.58 5.49 -8.30
N THR A 56 7.76 6.69 -8.84
CA THR A 56 6.67 7.53 -9.35
C THR A 56 6.36 7.16 -10.79
N LYS A 57 5.07 7.02 -11.11
CA LYS A 57 4.55 6.69 -12.42
C LYS A 57 3.42 7.65 -12.80
N PRO A 58 3.11 7.81 -14.11
CA PRO A 58 1.99 8.66 -14.54
C PRO A 58 0.63 8.24 -13.96
N TYR A 59 0.50 7.01 -13.47
CA TYR A 59 -0.71 6.46 -12.86
C TYR A 59 -0.66 6.37 -11.32
N GLY A 60 0.44 6.77 -10.67
CA GLY A 60 0.53 6.81 -9.21
C GLY A 60 1.92 6.47 -8.68
N TRP A 61 1.97 5.72 -7.59
CA TRP A 61 3.23 5.37 -6.91
C TRP A 61 3.34 3.87 -6.68
N ILE A 62 4.57 3.37 -6.73
CA ILE A 62 4.92 1.99 -6.40
C ILE A 62 5.82 2.02 -5.17
N PHE A 63 5.29 1.59 -4.05
CA PHE A 63 5.95 1.57 -2.76
C PHE A 63 6.69 0.25 -2.57
N ILE A 64 8.00 0.34 -2.36
CA ILE A 64 8.89 -0.81 -2.18
C ILE A 64 9.08 -1.06 -0.70
N PHE A 65 8.84 -2.30 -0.27
CA PHE A 65 9.03 -2.72 1.11
C PHE A 65 10.17 -3.70 1.23
N THR A 66 10.90 -3.63 2.32
CA THR A 66 12.02 -4.53 2.63
C THR A 66 12.31 -4.49 4.13
N THR A 67 13.38 -5.14 4.59
CA THR A 67 13.78 -5.07 6.00
C THR A 67 14.68 -3.87 6.28
N GLU A 68 14.61 -3.30 7.47
CA GLU A 68 15.56 -2.25 7.92
C GLU A 68 17.00 -2.73 7.76
N LYS A 69 17.26 -3.97 8.15
CA LYS A 69 18.58 -4.59 8.06
C LYS A 69 19.10 -4.66 6.62
N TYR A 70 18.26 -4.98 5.63
CA TYR A 70 18.69 -4.96 4.23
C TYR A 70 19.03 -3.55 3.73
N ILE A 71 18.32 -2.53 4.20
CA ILE A 71 18.63 -1.13 3.86
C ILE A 71 20.03 -0.76 4.36
N GLU A 72 20.37 -1.19 5.58
CA GLU A 72 21.67 -0.95 6.20
C GLU A 72 22.80 -1.75 5.56
N THR A 73 22.64 -3.07 5.45
CA THR A 73 23.73 -3.99 5.11
C THR A 73 23.90 -4.22 3.62
N ARG A 74 22.82 -3.99 2.83
CA ARG A 74 22.72 -4.40 1.42
C ARG A 74 22.96 -5.89 1.17
N ASN A 75 22.94 -6.72 2.21
CA ASN A 75 23.17 -8.15 2.10
C ASN A 75 21.86 -8.84 1.67
N PRO A 76 21.80 -9.51 0.51
CA PRO A 76 20.58 -10.16 0.04
C PRO A 76 19.94 -11.15 1.03
N ASN A 77 20.75 -11.73 1.92
CA ASN A 77 20.26 -12.64 2.97
C ASN A 77 19.43 -11.93 4.06
N ASP A 78 19.52 -10.61 4.17
CA ASP A 78 18.72 -9.81 5.08
C ASP A 78 17.37 -9.42 4.46
N THR A 79 17.13 -9.73 3.17
CA THR A 79 15.81 -9.53 2.55
C THR A 79 14.80 -10.55 3.06
N ARG A 80 13.51 -10.20 2.96
CA ARG A 80 12.41 -11.10 3.32
C ARG A 80 11.68 -11.59 2.06
N PRO A 81 11.82 -12.88 1.70
CA PRO A 81 11.06 -13.47 0.60
C PRO A 81 9.56 -13.29 0.81
N GLY A 82 8.82 -13.10 -0.28
CA GLY A 82 7.36 -12.92 -0.21
C GLY A 82 6.91 -11.49 0.07
N THR A 83 7.82 -10.53 0.25
CA THR A 83 7.44 -9.12 0.47
C THR A 83 6.99 -8.49 -0.85
N PRO A 84 5.71 -8.09 -1.02
CA PRO A 84 5.25 -7.47 -2.25
C PRO A 84 5.60 -5.98 -2.28
N ALA A 85 5.70 -5.41 -3.48
CA ALA A 85 5.52 -3.97 -3.65
C ALA A 85 4.03 -3.64 -3.69
N ILE A 86 3.67 -2.40 -3.34
CA ILE A 86 2.28 -1.92 -3.38
C ILE A 86 2.18 -0.77 -4.37
N ILE A 87 1.34 -0.93 -5.40
CA ILE A 87 0.99 0.11 -6.36
C ILE A 87 -0.24 0.84 -5.83
N VAL A 88 -0.19 2.17 -5.74
CA VAL A 88 -1.36 2.99 -5.40
C VAL A 88 -1.65 3.97 -6.53
N GLU A 89 -2.84 3.84 -7.10
CA GLU A 89 -3.31 4.73 -8.17
C GLU A 89 -3.68 6.12 -7.64
N TYR A 90 -3.18 7.20 -8.26
CA TYR A 90 -3.49 8.55 -7.77
C TYR A 90 -4.96 8.95 -8.00
N GLN A 91 -5.62 8.42 -9.03
CA GLN A 91 -7.02 8.80 -9.34
C GLN A 91 -8.02 8.17 -8.37
N THR A 92 -7.77 6.92 -7.98
CA THR A 92 -8.76 6.09 -7.27
C THR A 92 -8.34 5.74 -5.84
N GLY A 93 -7.05 5.82 -5.54
CA GLY A 93 -6.48 5.25 -4.31
C GLY A 93 -6.49 3.72 -4.28
N LEU A 94 -6.76 3.06 -5.42
CA LEU A 94 -6.73 1.61 -5.50
C LEU A 94 -5.31 1.11 -5.23
N ALA A 95 -5.18 0.26 -4.21
CA ALA A 95 -3.93 -0.38 -3.83
C ALA A 95 -3.86 -1.81 -4.38
N THR A 96 -2.90 -2.05 -5.27
CA THR A 96 -2.65 -3.35 -5.90
C THR A 96 -1.31 -3.90 -5.44
N GLU A 97 -1.28 -5.13 -4.97
CA GLU A 97 -0.04 -5.82 -4.62
C GLU A 97 0.63 -6.42 -5.85
N THR A 98 1.96 -6.47 -5.85
CA THR A 98 2.72 -7.18 -6.87
C THR A 98 3.01 -8.61 -6.41
N PRO A 99 2.94 -9.63 -7.29
CA PRO A 99 3.41 -10.96 -6.96
C PRO A 99 4.91 -10.93 -6.67
N SER A 100 5.35 -11.57 -5.59
CA SER A 100 6.77 -11.64 -5.21
C SER A 100 7.54 -12.72 -5.99
N SER A 101 6.86 -13.55 -6.79
CA SER A 101 7.43 -14.66 -7.55
C SER A 101 7.94 -14.26 -8.94
N VAL A 102 7.74 -13.01 -9.34
CA VAL A 102 8.09 -12.49 -10.67
C VAL A 102 8.87 -11.19 -10.49
N PRO A 103 9.90 -10.89 -11.30
CA PRO A 103 10.57 -9.60 -11.24
C PRO A 103 9.58 -8.44 -11.39
N LEU A 104 9.74 -7.42 -10.54
CA LEU A 104 8.83 -6.28 -10.49
C LEU A 104 8.64 -5.63 -11.86
N GLU A 105 9.72 -5.40 -12.60
CA GLU A 105 9.67 -4.81 -13.94
C GLU A 105 8.83 -5.62 -14.94
N THR A 106 8.92 -6.96 -14.87
CA THR A 106 8.12 -7.85 -15.71
C THR A 106 6.64 -7.73 -15.37
N PHE A 107 6.30 -7.69 -14.08
CA PHE A 107 4.92 -7.48 -13.64
C PHE A 107 4.40 -6.11 -14.08
N LEU A 108 5.18 -5.04 -13.88
CA LEU A 108 4.79 -3.68 -14.23
C LEU A 108 4.51 -3.53 -15.72
N ARG A 109 5.31 -4.15 -16.59
CA ARG A 109 5.07 -4.14 -18.04
C ARG A 109 3.68 -4.70 -18.39
N GLU A 110 3.27 -5.80 -17.76
CA GLU A 110 1.97 -6.41 -18.01
C GLU A 110 0.82 -5.64 -17.32
N PHE A 111 1.08 -5.07 -16.15
CA PHE A 111 0.16 -4.16 -15.47
C PHE A 111 -0.13 -2.93 -16.33
N GLU A 112 0.91 -2.28 -16.85
CA GLU A 112 0.82 -1.06 -17.67
C GLU A 112 0.09 -1.31 -19.00
N LYS A 113 0.24 -2.49 -19.62
CA LYS A 113 -0.55 -2.88 -20.81
C LYS A 113 -2.04 -2.98 -20.55
N LYS A 114 -2.44 -3.37 -19.33
CA LYS A 114 -3.84 -3.56 -18.92
C LYS A 114 -4.40 -2.32 -18.25
N PHE A 115 -3.55 -1.39 -17.84
CA PHE A 115 -3.95 -0.18 -17.14
C PHE A 115 -4.76 0.71 -18.09
N GLN A 116 -6.04 0.86 -17.79
CA GLN A 116 -6.93 1.79 -18.48
C GLN A 116 -7.11 3.02 -17.60
N PRO A 117 -6.49 4.16 -17.94
CA PRO A 117 -6.71 5.40 -17.19
C PRO A 117 -8.20 5.76 -17.21
N LYS A 118 -8.76 6.02 -16.03
CA LYS A 118 -10.18 6.39 -15.89
C LYS A 118 -10.25 7.91 -15.91
N TYR A 119 -10.48 8.47 -17.10
CA TYR A 119 -10.71 9.91 -17.30
C TYR A 119 -12.18 10.27 -17.06
#